data_AF-X1K0T2-F1
#
_entry.id   AF-X1K0T2-F1
#
_cell.length_a   1.000
_cell.length_b   1.000
_cell.length_c   1.000
_cell.angle_alpha   90.00
_cell.angle_beta   90.00
_cell.angle_gamma   90.00
#
_symmetry.space_group_name_H-M   'P 1'
#
loop_
_entity.id
_entity.type
_entity.pdbx_description
1 polymer ?
#
loop_
_entity_poly.entity_id
_entity_poly.type
_entity_poly.pdbx_seq_one_letter_code
_entity_poly.pdbx_strand_id
1 'polypeptide(L)'
;MISEFFKSPFLYPALGFALFFGWRAVSIFVNPDIYRIKKWDWKFYQFWFNFVGAFIGWVVVYYLWKTDISKFGIEHFVALIIAFLGITGNLPYAVLIGELRISQVKKQIESSLQKGK
;
A
#
# COMPACT_ATOMS: atom_id res chain seq x y z
N MET A 1 -3.27 18.30 15.27
CA MET A 1 -2.85 17.57 14.04
C MET A 1 -3.96 16.72 13.42
N ILE A 2 -4.37 15.58 13.96
CA ILE A 2 -5.43 14.72 13.33
C ILE A 2 -6.78 15.45 13.25
N SER A 3 -7.20 16.14 14.31
CA SER A 3 -8.44 16.94 14.29
C SER A 3 -8.40 18.09 13.29
N GLU A 4 -7.21 18.62 12.97
CA GLU A 4 -7.03 19.65 11.94
C GLU A 4 -7.06 19.06 10.54
N PHE A 5 -6.57 17.83 10.35
CA PHE A 5 -6.67 17.12 9.08
C PHE A 5 -8.13 16.99 8.62
N PHE A 6 -9.04 16.62 9.53
CA PHE A 6 -10.48 16.51 9.23
C PHE A 6 -11.16 17.83 8.86
N LYS A 7 -10.52 18.97 9.15
CA LYS A 7 -11.00 20.30 8.76
C LYS A 7 -10.24 20.85 7.55
N SER A 8 -9.22 20.14 7.09
CA SER A 8 -8.33 20.58 6.02
C SER A 8 -8.89 20.20 4.64
N PRO A 9 -8.50 20.93 3.58
CA PRO A 9 -8.86 20.55 2.21
C PRO A 9 -8.26 19.20 1.78
N PHE A 10 -7.28 18.65 2.51
CA PHE A 10 -6.70 17.34 2.24
C PHE A 10 -7.68 16.18 2.50
N LEU A 11 -8.74 16.39 3.30
CA LEU A 11 -9.74 15.37 3.55
C LEU A 11 -10.47 14.94 2.26
N TYR A 12 -10.78 15.88 1.37
CA TYR A 12 -11.50 15.59 0.13
C TYR A 12 -10.72 14.67 -0.83
N PRO A 13 -9.47 14.98 -1.22
CA PRO A 13 -8.68 14.05 -2.02
C PRO A 13 -8.35 12.78 -1.23
N ALA A 14 -8.20 12.83 0.11
CA ALA A 14 -8.02 11.62 0.91
C ALA A 14 -9.18 10.64 0.75
N LEU A 15 -10.43 11.10 0.91
CA LEU A 15 -11.62 10.27 0.74
C LEU A 15 -11.81 9.86 -0.72
N GLY A 16 -11.62 10.78 -1.67
CA GLY A 16 -11.76 10.50 -3.10
C GLY A 16 -10.79 9.43 -3.59
N PHE A 17 -9.51 9.56 -3.25
CA PHE A 17 -8.48 8.58 -3.61
C PHE A 17 -8.63 7.28 -2.82
N ALA A 18 -8.99 7.34 -1.53
CA ALA A 18 -9.23 6.13 -0.75
C ALA A 18 -10.38 5.30 -1.32
N LEU A 19 -11.49 5.93 -1.69
CA LEU A 19 -12.60 5.24 -2.35
C LEU A 19 -12.21 4.72 -3.73
N PHE A 20 -11.54 5.55 -4.54
CA PHE A 20 -11.12 5.18 -5.89
C PHE A 20 -10.16 4.00 -5.88
N PHE A 21 -9.07 4.07 -5.10
CA PHE A 21 -8.08 2.99 -5.03
C PHE A 21 -8.58 1.79 -4.23
N GLY A 22 -9.40 1.99 -3.20
CA GLY A 22 -10.14 0.91 -2.55
C GLY A 22 -10.88 0.05 -3.57
N TRP A 23 -11.63 0.68 -4.47
CA TRP A 23 -12.38 -0.06 -5.49
C TRP A 23 -11.48 -0.58 -6.63
N ARG A 24 -10.68 0.30 -7.23
CA ARG A 24 -10.09 0.07 -8.56
C ARG A 24 -8.67 -0.48 -8.53
N ALA A 25 -7.92 -0.34 -7.44
CA ALA A 25 -6.51 -0.73 -7.40
C ALA A 25 -6.29 -2.18 -7.85
N VAL A 26 -7.12 -3.10 -7.34
CA VAL A 26 -7.03 -4.52 -7.71
C VAL A 26 -7.28 -4.73 -9.20
N SER A 27 -8.28 -4.06 -9.78
CA SER A 27 -8.59 -4.18 -11.21
C SER A 27 -7.50 -3.61 -12.12
N ILE A 28 -6.66 -2.70 -11.61
CA ILE A 28 -5.60 -2.03 -12.36
C ILE A 28 -4.28 -2.81 -12.24
N PHE A 29 -3.92 -3.23 -11.03
CA PHE A 29 -2.59 -3.74 -10.71
C PHE A 29 -2.49 -5.27 -10.66
N VAL A 30 -3.62 -5.99 -10.54
CA VAL A 30 -3.63 -7.45 -10.49
C VAL A 30 -4.00 -7.99 -11.86
N ASN A 31 -3.30 -9.05 -12.30
CA ASN A 31 -3.61 -9.73 -13.55
C ASN A 31 -5.11 -10.13 -13.58
N PRO A 32 -5.84 -9.84 -14.68
CA PRO A 32 -7.26 -10.14 -14.81
C PRO A 32 -7.62 -11.60 -14.51
N ASP A 33 -6.76 -12.55 -14.87
CA ASP A 33 -6.99 -13.98 -14.65
C ASP A 33 -6.96 -14.31 -13.16
N ILE A 34 -6.01 -13.72 -12.42
CA ILE A 34 -5.94 -13.84 -10.97
C ILE A 34 -7.15 -13.17 -10.32
N TYR A 35 -7.54 -11.98 -10.78
CA TYR A 35 -8.68 -11.25 -10.21
C TYR A 35 -10.01 -12.02 -10.33
N ARG A 36 -10.22 -12.73 -11.45
CA ARG A 36 -11.43 -13.51 -11.71
C ARG A 36 -11.58 -14.71 -10.76
N ILE A 37 -10.48 -15.38 -10.42
CA ILE A 37 -10.50 -16.58 -9.56
C ILE A 37 -10.53 -16.24 -8.06
N LYS A 38 -10.26 -14.99 -7.67
CA LYS A 38 -10.26 -14.59 -6.25
C LYS A 38 -11.68 -14.43 -5.71
N LYS A 39 -11.90 -15.01 -4.52
CA LYS A 39 -13.15 -14.94 -3.76
C LYS A 39 -13.49 -13.50 -3.33
N TRP A 40 -14.76 -13.27 -3.02
CA TRP A 40 -15.24 -11.97 -2.58
C TRP A 40 -14.56 -11.48 -1.30
N ASP A 41 -14.29 -12.35 -0.33
CA ASP A 41 -13.60 -12.00 0.92
C ASP A 41 -12.22 -11.39 0.66
N TRP A 42 -11.49 -11.93 -0.32
CA TRP A 42 -10.19 -11.39 -0.71
C TRP A 42 -10.35 -10.00 -1.36
N LYS A 43 -11.37 -9.81 -2.20
CA LYS A 43 -11.65 -8.51 -2.83
C LYS A 43 -12.06 -7.47 -1.79
N PHE A 44 -12.86 -7.86 -0.79
CA PHE A 44 -13.25 -7.01 0.32
C PHE A 44 -12.06 -6.61 1.19
N TYR A 45 -11.18 -7.57 1.53
CA TYR A 45 -9.93 -7.28 2.22
C TYR A 45 -9.05 -6.30 1.44
N GLN A 46 -8.87 -6.55 0.13
CA GLN A 46 -8.09 -5.66 -0.73
C GLN A 46 -8.71 -4.27 -0.84
N PHE A 47 -10.04 -4.16 -0.85
CA PHE A 47 -10.71 -2.86 -0.81
C PHE A 47 -10.31 -2.06 0.42
N TRP A 48 -10.46 -2.65 1.61
CA TRP A 48 -10.12 -1.96 2.85
C TRP A 48 -8.64 -1.68 2.98
N PHE A 49 -7.78 -2.60 2.55
CA PHE A 49 -6.34 -2.42 2.59
C PHE A 49 -5.90 -1.22 1.74
N ASN A 50 -6.41 -1.10 0.50
CA ASN A 50 -6.12 0.04 -0.37
C ASN A 50 -6.79 1.33 0.11
N PHE A 51 -8.03 1.25 0.62
CA PHE A 51 -8.74 2.40 1.17
C PHE A 51 -7.98 3.00 2.35
N VAL A 52 -7.64 2.17 3.34
CA VAL A 52 -6.91 2.60 4.54
C VAL A 52 -5.51 3.07 4.17
N GLY A 53 -4.83 2.36 3.27
CA GLY A 53 -3.51 2.75 2.77
C GLY A 53 -3.50 4.13 2.11
N ALA A 54 -4.43 4.40 1.20
CA ALA A 54 -4.57 5.70 0.55
C ALA A 54 -4.97 6.80 1.54
N PHE A 55 -5.89 6.52 2.47
CA PHE A 55 -6.28 7.49 3.49
C PHE A 55 -5.10 7.85 4.40
N ILE A 56 -4.37 6.86 4.92
CA ILE A 56 -3.15 7.07 5.72
C ILE A 56 -2.11 7.84 4.90
N GLY A 57 -1.92 7.50 3.62
CA GLY A 57 -0.97 8.19 2.77
C GLY A 57 -1.25 9.69 2.67
N TRP A 58 -2.52 10.09 2.54
CA TRP A 58 -2.92 11.50 2.57
C TRP A 58 -2.77 12.17 3.94
N VAL A 59 -3.01 11.44 5.04
CA VAL A 59 -2.71 11.93 6.39
C VAL A 59 -1.20 12.19 6.54
N VAL A 60 -0.36 11.32 5.99
CA VAL A 60 1.10 11.50 5.99
C VAL A 60 1.51 12.69 5.13
N VAL A 61 0.92 12.88 3.94
CA VAL A 61 1.17 14.10 3.13
C VAL A 61 0.80 15.35 3.91
N TYR A 62 -0.33 15.36 4.60
CA TYR A 62 -0.73 16.49 5.43
C TYR A 62 0.25 16.75 6.57
N TYR A 63 0.73 15.69 7.24
CA TYR A 63 1.79 15.81 8.24
C TYR A 63 3.05 16.44 7.64
N LEU A 64 3.56 15.91 6.53
CA LEU A 64 4.74 16.42 5.85
C LEU A 64 4.58 17.86 5.36
N TRP A 65 3.38 18.23 4.90
CA TRP A 65 3.04 19.60 4.48
C TRP A 65 3.11 20.60 5.64
N LYS A 66 2.82 20.15 6.87
CA LYS A 66 2.91 20.97 8.08
C LYS A 66 4.31 20.98 8.70
N THR A 67 5.19 20.11 8.25
CA THR A 67 6.56 20.03 8.75
C THR A 67 7.46 21.05 8.07
N ASP A 68 8.28 21.73 8.87
CA ASP A 68 9.33 22.61 8.37
C ASP A 68 10.39 21.80 7.60
N ILE A 69 10.67 22.21 6.36
CA ILE A 69 11.60 21.51 5.48
C ILE A 69 13.02 21.43 6.06
N SER A 70 13.41 22.39 6.90
CA SER A 70 14.71 22.38 7.60
C SER A 70 14.85 21.22 8.59
N LYS A 71 13.74 20.59 8.99
CA LYS A 71 13.68 19.45 9.91
C LYS A 71 13.54 18.11 9.19
N PHE A 72 13.61 18.08 7.85
CA PHE A 72 13.49 16.83 7.11
C PHE A 72 14.70 15.94 7.35
N GLY A 73 14.46 14.84 8.05
CA GLY A 73 15.37 13.72 8.23
C GLY A 73 14.96 12.47 7.45
N ILE A 74 15.62 11.35 7.75
CA ILE A 74 15.37 10.06 7.10
C ILE A 74 13.96 9.55 7.35
N GLU A 75 13.38 9.83 8.52
CA GLU A 75 12.02 9.50 8.89
C GLU A 75 10.98 10.18 7.99
N HIS A 76 11.28 11.39 7.49
CA HIS A 76 10.42 12.11 6.55
C HIS A 76 10.49 11.50 5.15
N PHE A 77 11.66 11.00 4.77
CA PHE A 77 11.83 10.25 3.52
C PHE A 77 11.09 8.91 3.56
N VAL A 78 11.15 8.19 4.67
CA VAL A 78 10.34 6.97 4.88
C VAL A 78 8.84 7.29 4.83
N ALA A 79 8.42 8.38 5.46
CA ALA A 79 7.04 8.85 5.40
C ALA A 79 6.59 9.19 3.97
N LEU A 80 7.46 9.80 3.14
CA LEU A 80 7.18 10.04 1.72
C LEU A 80 6.96 8.73 0.95
N ILE A 81 7.76 7.70 1.20
CA ILE A 81 7.58 6.38 0.56
C ILE A 81 6.24 5.77 0.98
N ILE A 82 5.90 5.80 2.27
CA ILE A 82 4.62 5.31 2.79
C ILE A 82 3.45 6.06 2.14
N ALA A 83 3.55 7.39 2.07
CA ALA A 83 2.55 8.24 1.42
C ALA A 83 2.38 7.88 -0.06
N PHE A 84 3.49 7.73 -0.79
CA PHE A 84 3.48 7.35 -2.19
C PHE A 84 2.81 5.98 -2.41
N LEU A 85 3.21 4.97 -1.65
CA LEU A 85 2.65 3.61 -1.77
C LEU A 85 1.15 3.58 -1.44
N GLY A 86 0.74 4.33 -0.42
CA GLY A 86 -0.66 4.48 -0.04
C GLY A 86 -1.49 5.16 -1.12
N ILE A 87 -1.10 6.39 -1.50
CA ILE A 87 -1.87 7.24 -2.43
C ILE A 87 -2.01 6.60 -3.81
N THR A 88 -0.99 5.86 -4.27
CA THR A 88 -1.00 5.23 -5.59
C THR A 88 -1.69 3.87 -5.62
N GLY A 89 -2.07 3.30 -4.46
CA GLY A 89 -2.66 1.97 -4.39
C GLY A 89 -1.70 0.85 -4.81
N ASN A 90 -0.38 1.07 -4.73
CA ASN A 90 0.66 0.09 -5.08
C ASN A 90 0.91 -0.95 -3.98
N LEU A 91 0.22 -0.82 -2.84
CA LEU A 91 0.29 -1.74 -1.71
C LEU A 91 0.08 -3.23 -2.08
N PRO A 92 -0.89 -3.63 -2.93
CA PRO A 92 -1.07 -5.03 -3.31
C PRO A 92 0.13 -5.57 -4.09
N TYR A 93 0.74 -4.76 -4.95
CA TYR A 93 1.94 -5.13 -5.71
C TYR A 93 3.14 -5.32 -4.78
N ALA A 94 3.33 -4.42 -3.81
CA ALA A 94 4.40 -4.53 -2.83
C ALA A 94 4.26 -5.82 -1.97
N VAL A 95 3.05 -6.15 -1.53
CA VAL A 95 2.78 -7.38 -0.77
C VAL A 95 3.02 -8.62 -1.64
N LEU A 96 2.53 -8.61 -2.88
CA LEU A 96 2.62 -9.77 -3.78
C LEU A 96 4.07 -10.06 -4.21
N ILE A 97 4.90 -9.02 -4.40
CA ILE A 97 6.36 -9.20 -4.58
C ILE A 97 6.98 -9.86 -3.36
N GLY A 98 6.61 -9.41 -2.16
CA GLY A 98 7.09 -9.99 -0.91
C GLY A 98 6.80 -11.49 -0.81
N GLU A 99 5.55 -11.88 -1.07
CA GLU A 99 5.11 -13.28 -1.04
C GLU A 99 5.84 -14.15 -2.08
N LEU A 100 6.03 -13.64 -3.30
CA LEU A 100 6.75 -14.36 -4.36
C LEU A 100 8.22 -14.59 -4.01
N ARG A 101 8.90 -13.57 -3.47
CA ARG A 101 10.30 -13.68 -3.05
C ARG A 101 10.45 -14.72 -1.93
N ILE A 102 9.57 -14.69 -0.93
CA ILE A 102 9.58 -15.68 0.18
C ILE A 102 9.39 -17.10 -0.38
N SER A 103 8.47 -17.28 -1.31
CA SER A 103 8.18 -18.58 -1.92
C SER A 103 9.35 -19.12 -2.74
N GLN A 104 10.07 -18.27 -3.47
CA GLN A 104 11.27 -18.64 -4.23
C GLN A 104 12.42 -19.05 -3.32
N VAL A 105 12.68 -18.27 -2.27
CA VAL A 105 13.72 -18.58 -1.27
C VAL A 105 13.45 -19.91 -0.60
N LYS A 106 12.19 -20.18 -0.23
CA LYS A 106 11.79 -21.45 0.38
C LYS A 106 12.07 -22.65 -0.55
N LYS A 107 11.68 -22.55 -1.83
CA LYS A 107 11.96 -23.60 -2.82
C LYS A 107 13.45 -23.84 -3.02
N GLN A 108 14.25 -22.77 -3.04
CA GLN A 108 15.71 -22.88 -3.18
C GLN A 108 16.33 -23.64 -2.00
N ILE A 109 15.95 -23.29 -0.76
CA ILE A 109 16.41 -23.98 0.46
C ILE A 109 16.04 -25.47 0.42
N GLU A 110 14.79 -25.80 0.07
CA GLU A 110 14.33 -27.20 -0.02
C GLU A 110 15.14 -28.01 -1.05
N SER A 111 15.43 -27.42 -2.21
CA SER A 111 16.25 -28.07 -3.24
C SER A 111 17.72 -28.29 -2.83
N SER A 112 18.29 -27.37 -2.05
CA SER A 112 19.66 -27.50 -1.53
C SER A 112 19.77 -28.60 -0.48
N LEU A 113 18.75 -28.75 0.37
CA LEU A 113 18.68 -29.83 1.37
C LEU A 113 18.54 -31.22 0.74
N GLN A 114 17.87 -31.33 -0.41
CA GLN A 114 17.73 -32.61 -1.12
C GLN A 114 19.01 -33.04 -1.84
N LYS A 115 19.86 -32.10 -2.29
CA LYS A 115 21.13 -32.41 -2.97
C LYS A 115 22.27 -32.78 -2.01
N GLY A 116 22.13 -32.50 -0.72
CA GLY A 116 23.12 -32.83 0.31
C GLY A 116 22.88 -34.16 1.03
N LYS A 117 21.87 -34.92 0.61
CA LYS A 117 21.63 -36.32 1.02
C LYS A 117 22.01 -37.25 -0.12
#